data_AF-A0A954YCH4-F1
#
_entry.id   AF-A0A954YCH4-F1
#
_cell.length_a   1.000
_cell.length_b   1.000
_cell.length_c   1.000
_cell.angle_alpha   90.00
_cell.angle_beta   90.00
_cell.angle_gamma   90.00
#
_symmetry.space_group_name_H-M   'P 1'
#
loop_
_entity.id
_entity.type
_entity.pdbx_description
1 polymer ?
#
loop_
_entity_poly.entity_id
_entity_poly.type
_entity_poly.pdbx_seq_one_letter_code
_entity_poly.pdbx_strand_id
1 'polypeptide(L)'
;RGRNKYMQGNVTIATNMAGRGTDIVLGPGVAAIGGLHVVGTERHESRRIDNQLRGRCGRQGDPGSSRFFLSLEDDLIRLFMGEFALKLLSSKLVGFEEGMAIEMRTVTRGIEKAQRKVEERNFGIRKNLLEYDEVMDHQRRTFYQMRQRVLEGRDLSELIWEMIDQVVADAVRRYYDSDFSATIVADWVSQHLGAMVPPDRLDTKDFNHLCAQVRDQAASEARSTIQQTFGEYIDTSNDPDDWDLRGLVSWAAQFGVSLTQRQARENDPEKTLETLMEAATKRIEDADLTPLQALIDPNYGRERLANWAHEKFGLALRLEDFPPTAEEAEATITEKMREAYRQREIEYPVTAALDFAAQQAGQNLNAFYERVVKWANLKFGLNWNLEAVADKDPQQLFVELRAVNEEFLRNGRMDAEIDAALSRHDGAELSEWAKQRFGIVMETYPVEPGPEARETLKRCAYEMCRYELTQLERMVMISTLDGVWKDHMYSMDLLRNSIGLRGYAERDPKIEYKREGTRLFNEMLANVRDRVTDLIFKVRLSAAPGAEAPAPTRMPQNMTESRADTTAASAIAEAARDRQAAMQSQGEGAKPKTIRRDEPKVGRNDPCPCGSGKKYKQCHGKTG
;
A
#
# COMPACT_ATOMS: atom_id res chain seq x y z
N ARG A 1 -30.43 41.66 -1.45
CA ARG A 1 -31.55 41.28 -0.57
C ARG A 1 -31.02 41.22 0.88
N GLY A 2 -31.21 42.12 1.83
CA GLY A 2 -31.89 43.41 2.00
C GLY A 2 -31.51 43.87 3.42
N ARG A 3 -31.13 45.14 3.60
CA ARG A 3 -30.48 45.68 4.83
C ARG A 3 -31.41 45.84 6.05
N ASN A 4 -32.60 45.24 6.04
CA ASN A 4 -33.64 45.42 7.05
C ASN A 4 -34.08 44.07 7.69
N LYS A 5 -33.17 43.10 7.84
CA LYS A 5 -33.53 41.75 8.32
C LYS A 5 -33.85 41.67 9.82
N TYR A 6 -33.46 42.65 10.63
CA TYR A 6 -33.56 42.57 12.09
C TYR A 6 -34.27 43.78 12.70
N MET A 7 -35.36 44.20 12.06
CA MET A 7 -36.28 45.21 12.58
C MET A 7 -37.39 44.57 13.42
N GLN A 8 -38.09 45.39 14.18
CA GLN A 8 -39.29 44.99 14.92
C GLN A 8 -40.31 44.31 13.98
N GLY A 9 -40.81 43.13 14.37
CA GLY A 9 -41.83 42.37 13.61
C GLY A 9 -41.29 41.34 12.60
N ASN A 10 -39.97 41.19 12.45
CA ASN A 10 -39.40 40.23 11.51
C ASN A 10 -39.37 38.80 12.06
N VAL A 11 -39.73 37.82 11.21
CA VAL A 11 -39.61 36.38 11.49
C VAL A 11 -38.64 35.75 10.50
N THR A 12 -37.65 35.01 11.01
CA THR A 12 -36.68 34.27 10.19
C THR A 12 -36.74 32.79 10.53
N ILE A 13 -36.98 31.94 9.51
CA ILE A 13 -36.92 30.49 9.65
C ILE A 13 -35.54 30.02 9.16
N ALA A 14 -34.82 29.32 10.02
CA ALA A 14 -33.52 28.74 9.71
C ALA A 14 -33.63 27.22 9.83
N THR A 15 -33.31 26.50 8.74
CA THR A 15 -33.20 25.04 8.77
C THR A 15 -31.80 24.64 9.29
N ASN A 16 -31.75 23.65 10.18
CA ASN A 16 -30.54 23.28 10.93
C ASN A 16 -29.90 24.52 11.61
N MET A 17 -28.70 24.90 11.18
CA MET A 17 -27.96 26.05 11.69
C MET A 17 -27.58 27.03 10.57
N ALA A 18 -28.47 27.24 9.60
CA ALA A 18 -28.27 28.23 8.53
C ALA A 18 -27.94 29.63 9.11
N GLY A 19 -27.02 30.36 8.48
CA GLY A 19 -26.53 31.65 9.00
C GLY A 19 -25.51 31.52 10.14
N ARG A 20 -24.79 30.39 10.25
CA ARG A 20 -23.65 30.23 11.16
C ARG A 20 -22.52 31.21 10.83
N GLY A 21 -21.96 31.86 11.85
CA GLY A 21 -20.88 32.84 11.69
C GLY A 21 -21.33 34.28 11.44
N THR A 22 -22.63 34.54 11.23
CA THR A 22 -23.17 35.89 11.11
C THR A 22 -23.95 36.28 12.36
N ASP A 23 -23.67 37.48 12.86
CA ASP A 23 -24.32 38.01 14.04
C ASP A 23 -25.67 38.64 13.73
N ILE A 24 -26.66 38.32 14.57
CA ILE A 24 -27.99 38.94 14.52
C ILE A 24 -27.92 40.19 15.40
N VAL A 25 -27.71 41.34 14.77
CA VAL A 25 -27.69 42.64 15.44
C VAL A 25 -29.11 43.16 15.59
N LEU A 26 -29.49 43.57 16.80
CA LEU A 26 -30.81 44.14 17.05
C LEU A 26 -30.98 45.50 16.37
N GLY A 27 -32.11 45.72 15.69
CA GLY A 27 -32.48 47.02 15.18
C GLY A 27 -32.88 48.02 16.29
N PRO A 28 -32.94 49.33 15.99
CA PRO A 28 -33.35 50.35 16.95
C PRO A 28 -34.71 50.03 17.59
N GLY A 29 -34.84 50.22 18.91
CA GLY A 29 -36.09 49.98 19.66
C GLY A 29 -36.40 48.52 19.99
N VAL A 30 -35.73 47.55 19.36
CA VAL A 30 -35.99 46.10 19.57
C VAL A 30 -35.55 45.64 20.97
N ALA A 31 -34.50 46.23 21.53
CA ALA A 31 -34.06 45.93 22.89
C ALA A 31 -35.15 46.28 23.94
N ALA A 32 -35.87 47.39 23.76
CA ALA A 32 -36.90 47.86 24.69
C ALA A 32 -38.12 46.92 24.76
N ILE A 33 -38.36 46.10 23.73
CA ILE A 33 -39.45 45.13 23.66
C ILE A 33 -39.03 43.70 24.02
N GLY A 34 -37.82 43.51 24.58
CA GLY A 34 -37.32 42.21 25.04
C GLY A 34 -36.35 41.52 24.08
N GLY A 35 -35.98 42.15 22.96
CA GLY A 35 -34.93 41.69 22.06
C GLY A 35 -35.28 40.49 21.18
N LEU A 36 -34.26 39.73 20.76
CA LEU A 36 -34.44 38.57 19.88
C LEU A 36 -35.06 37.39 20.66
N HIS A 37 -36.17 36.85 20.15
CA HIS A 37 -36.74 35.60 20.61
C HIS A 37 -36.33 34.44 19.70
N VAL A 38 -35.69 33.43 20.27
CA VAL A 38 -35.25 32.21 19.55
C VAL A 38 -36.24 31.08 19.83
N VAL A 39 -36.86 30.56 18.78
CA VAL A 39 -37.76 29.40 18.84
C VAL A 39 -37.06 28.19 18.25
N GLY A 40 -36.81 27.18 19.08
CA GLY A 40 -36.43 25.85 18.62
C GLY A 40 -37.69 25.02 18.37
N THR A 41 -37.86 24.51 17.15
CA THR A 41 -39.03 23.70 16.76
C THR A 41 -38.89 22.22 17.08
N GLU A 42 -37.66 21.79 17.33
CA GLU A 42 -37.27 20.44 17.75
C GLU A 42 -35.95 20.52 18.53
N ARG A 43 -35.50 19.39 19.09
CA ARG A 43 -34.15 19.28 19.65
C ARG A 43 -33.23 18.53 18.71
N HIS A 44 -32.02 19.03 18.58
CA HIS A 44 -30.97 18.33 17.84
C HIS A 44 -30.48 17.11 18.62
N GLU A 45 -29.80 16.19 17.92
CA GLU A 45 -29.09 15.06 18.54
C GLU A 45 -28.05 15.48 19.59
N SER A 46 -27.57 16.73 19.54
CA SER A 46 -26.61 17.26 20.51
C SER A 46 -27.09 18.56 21.15
N ARG A 47 -27.00 18.60 22.48
CA ARG A 47 -27.30 19.78 23.30
C ARG A 47 -26.41 20.98 22.94
N ARG A 48 -25.21 20.72 22.45
CA ARG A 48 -24.30 21.76 21.97
C ARG A 48 -24.92 22.57 20.84
N ILE A 49 -25.63 21.92 19.91
CA ILE A 49 -26.27 22.60 18.77
C ILE A 49 -27.47 23.42 19.24
N ASP A 50 -28.28 22.87 20.15
CA ASP A 50 -29.37 23.61 20.77
C ASP A 50 -28.86 24.86 21.50
N ASN A 51 -27.74 24.76 22.22
CA ASN A 51 -27.13 25.90 22.89
C ASN A 51 -26.57 26.93 21.90
N GLN A 52 -26.06 26.50 20.74
CA GLN A 52 -25.66 27.44 19.68
C GLN A 52 -26.86 28.20 19.11
N LEU A 53 -28.03 27.56 19.01
CA LEU A 53 -29.27 28.22 18.62
C LEU A 53 -29.72 29.22 19.70
N ARG A 54 -29.74 28.81 20.97
CA ARG A 54 -30.02 29.70 22.12
C ARG A 54 -29.09 30.92 22.14
N GLY A 55 -27.80 30.72 21.92
CA GLY A 55 -26.78 31.78 21.91
C GLY A 55 -26.86 32.75 20.72
N ARG A 56 -27.89 32.66 19.88
CA ARG A 56 -28.18 33.68 18.86
C ARG A 56 -28.85 34.92 19.46
N CYS A 57 -29.60 34.78 20.56
CA CYS A 57 -30.09 35.92 21.35
C CYS A 57 -29.14 36.24 22.52
N GLY A 58 -29.33 37.38 23.19
CA GLY A 58 -28.59 37.69 24.42
C GLY A 58 -27.14 38.11 24.20
N ARG A 59 -26.78 38.60 23.01
CA ARG A 59 -25.40 38.91 22.66
C ARG A 59 -25.00 40.28 23.18
N GLN A 60 -23.76 40.43 23.65
CA GLN A 60 -23.25 41.68 24.22
C GLN A 60 -24.13 42.27 25.34
N GLY A 61 -24.87 41.41 26.07
CA GLY A 61 -25.78 41.85 27.13
C GLY A 61 -27.15 42.33 26.64
N ASP A 62 -27.44 42.24 25.34
CA ASP A 62 -28.76 42.53 24.79
C ASP A 62 -29.85 41.69 25.48
N PRO A 63 -31.07 42.22 25.66
CA PRO A 63 -32.20 41.41 26.09
C PRO A 63 -32.52 40.36 25.03
N GLY A 64 -33.00 39.20 25.46
CA GLY A 64 -33.35 38.11 24.56
C GLY A 64 -33.92 36.94 25.33
N SER A 65 -34.65 36.09 24.62
CA SER A 65 -35.24 34.88 25.21
C SER A 65 -35.18 33.72 24.22
N SER A 66 -35.18 32.50 24.75
CA SER A 66 -35.22 31.30 23.92
C SER A 66 -36.20 30.28 24.50
N ARG A 67 -36.93 29.59 23.62
CA ARG A 67 -37.85 28.51 24.00
C ARG A 67 -37.80 27.41 22.96
N PHE A 68 -37.76 26.16 23.43
CA PHE A 68 -37.82 24.98 22.57
C PHE A 68 -39.20 24.37 22.74
N PHE A 69 -39.85 24.11 21.62
CA PHE A 69 -41.07 23.34 21.52
C PHE A 69 -40.68 21.95 21.00
N LEU A 70 -41.34 20.93 21.53
CA LEU A 70 -41.08 19.53 21.23
C LEU A 70 -42.42 18.84 21.07
N SER A 71 -42.50 17.91 20.14
CA SER A 71 -43.63 17.01 19.98
C SER A 71 -43.25 15.60 20.39
N LEU A 72 -44.19 14.83 20.92
CA LEU A 72 -43.99 13.39 21.14
C LEU A 72 -43.73 12.63 19.83
N GLU A 73 -44.01 13.25 18.69
CA GLU A 73 -43.75 12.72 17.35
C GLU A 73 -42.37 13.04 16.80
N ASP A 74 -41.54 13.83 17.50
CA ASP A 74 -40.20 14.19 17.04
C ASP A 74 -39.29 12.95 16.97
N ASP A 75 -38.40 12.90 15.99
CA ASP A 75 -37.51 11.75 15.75
C ASP A 75 -36.66 11.39 16.98
N LEU A 76 -36.14 12.40 17.69
CA LEU A 76 -35.38 12.19 18.93
C LEU A 76 -36.24 11.52 20.01
N ILE A 77 -37.52 11.86 20.09
CA ILE A 77 -38.42 11.31 21.10
C ILE A 77 -38.86 9.90 20.71
N ARG A 78 -39.18 9.68 19.43
CA ARG A 78 -39.52 8.36 18.87
C ARG A 78 -38.41 7.33 19.03
N LEU A 79 -37.15 7.73 18.93
CA LEU A 79 -36.01 6.81 19.08
C LEU A 79 -35.88 6.23 20.51
N PHE A 80 -36.42 6.92 21.54
CA PHE A 80 -36.20 6.54 22.96
C PHE A 80 -37.48 6.26 23.75
N MET A 81 -38.59 6.90 23.42
CA MET A 81 -39.88 6.60 24.04
C MET A 81 -40.49 5.42 23.27
N GLY A 82 -40.34 4.20 23.80
CA GLY A 82 -40.98 3.02 23.23
C GLY A 82 -42.50 3.22 23.09
N GLU A 83 -43.13 2.51 22.15
CA GLU A 83 -44.56 2.70 21.84
C GLU A 83 -45.48 2.69 23.07
N PHE A 84 -45.14 1.88 24.07
CA PHE A 84 -45.90 1.78 25.32
C PHE A 84 -45.89 3.08 26.12
N ALA A 85 -44.73 3.76 26.23
CA ALA A 85 -44.62 5.02 26.96
C ALA A 85 -45.33 6.17 26.22
N LEU A 86 -45.26 6.17 24.88
CA LEU A 86 -46.02 7.08 24.03
C LEU A 86 -47.53 6.84 24.18
N LYS A 87 -47.98 5.58 24.17
CA LYS A 87 -49.39 5.18 24.38
C LYS A 87 -49.88 5.52 25.79
N LEU A 88 -49.06 5.38 26.83
CA LEU A 88 -49.42 5.73 28.20
C LEU A 88 -49.60 7.25 28.36
N LEU A 89 -48.67 8.05 27.83
CA LEU A 89 -48.74 9.51 27.88
C LEU A 89 -49.85 10.11 27.00
N SER A 90 -50.17 9.44 25.90
CA SER A 90 -51.32 9.80 25.02
C SER A 90 -52.64 9.16 25.46
N SER A 91 -52.64 8.33 26.50
CA SER A 91 -53.87 7.71 26.99
C SER A 91 -54.73 8.73 27.73
N LYS A 92 -56.04 8.67 27.48
CA LYS A 92 -57.07 9.49 28.17
C LYS A 92 -57.06 9.33 29.70
N LEU A 93 -56.36 8.34 30.24
CA LEU A 93 -56.18 8.11 31.68
C LEU A 93 -55.31 9.16 32.37
N VAL A 94 -54.41 9.84 31.64
CA VAL A 94 -53.51 10.88 32.18
C VAL A 94 -54.12 12.30 32.04
N GLY A 95 -55.20 12.43 31.25
CA GLY A 95 -55.96 13.69 31.14
C GLY A 95 -55.33 14.77 30.26
N PHE A 96 -54.35 14.44 29.42
CA PHE A 96 -53.79 15.38 28.44
C PHE A 96 -54.67 15.48 27.20
N GLU A 97 -55.08 16.69 26.84
CA GLU A 97 -55.80 16.99 25.59
C GLU A 97 -54.87 17.61 24.55
N GLU A 98 -55.22 17.47 23.27
CA GLU A 98 -54.48 18.09 22.17
C GLU A 98 -54.48 19.62 22.32
N GLY A 99 -53.29 20.23 22.32
CA GLY A 99 -53.11 21.66 22.59
C GLY A 99 -52.74 22.01 24.04
N MET A 100 -52.75 21.03 24.97
CA MET A 100 -52.22 21.24 26.33
C MET A 100 -50.70 21.12 26.38
N ALA A 101 -50.03 22.12 26.98
CA ALA A 101 -48.59 22.08 27.20
C ALA A 101 -48.23 21.12 28.35
N ILE A 102 -47.36 20.14 28.08
CA ILE A 102 -46.86 19.21 29.10
C ILE A 102 -45.63 19.82 29.80
N GLU A 103 -45.80 20.37 30.99
CA GLU A 103 -44.71 20.97 31.79
C GLU A 103 -44.28 20.06 32.97
N MET A 104 -44.04 18.79 32.69
CA MET A 104 -43.58 17.84 33.71
C MET A 104 -42.06 17.76 33.80
N ARG A 105 -41.50 18.03 34.98
CA ARG A 105 -40.05 17.90 35.25
C ARG A 105 -39.48 16.50 34.95
N THR A 106 -40.30 15.46 35.02
CA THR A 106 -39.92 14.07 34.72
C THR A 106 -39.75 13.84 33.22
N VAL A 107 -40.66 14.37 32.39
CA VAL A 107 -40.61 14.31 30.93
C VAL A 107 -39.40 15.09 30.40
N THR A 108 -39.18 16.31 30.90
CA THR A 108 -37.98 17.10 30.55
C THR A 108 -36.68 16.35 30.86
N ARG A 109 -36.58 15.73 32.05
CA ARG A 109 -35.41 14.91 32.42
C ARG A 109 -35.24 13.68 31.53
N GLY A 110 -36.35 13.06 31.10
CA GLY A 110 -36.32 11.94 30.16
C GLY A 110 -35.74 12.33 28.80
N ILE A 111 -36.17 13.46 28.25
CA ILE A 111 -35.68 14.00 26.97
C ILE A 111 -34.19 14.36 27.06
N GLU A 112 -33.74 14.97 28.16
CA GLU A 112 -32.31 15.26 28.37
C GLU A 112 -31.46 13.99 28.43
N LYS A 113 -31.95 12.92 29.08
CA LYS A 113 -31.28 11.62 29.11
C LYS A 113 -31.21 10.97 27.73
N ALA A 114 -32.30 11.03 26.95
CA ALA A 114 -32.35 10.54 25.58
C ALA A 114 -31.31 11.25 24.71
N GLN A 115 -31.29 12.59 24.75
CA GLN A 115 -30.32 13.42 24.03
C GLN A 115 -28.87 13.06 24.42
N ARG A 116 -28.58 12.93 25.72
CA ARG A 116 -27.26 12.50 26.21
C ARG A 116 -26.87 11.11 25.68
N LYS A 117 -27.80 10.16 25.61
CA LYS A 117 -27.54 8.81 25.09
C LYS A 117 -27.24 8.83 23.58
N VAL A 118 -27.86 9.71 22.80
CA VAL A 118 -27.46 9.95 21.39
C VAL A 118 -26.06 10.52 21.31
N GLU A 119 -25.72 11.50 22.16
CA GLU A 119 -24.38 12.07 22.20
C GLU A 119 -23.33 11.01 22.55
N GLU A 120 -23.60 10.14 23.53
CA GLU A 120 -22.73 9.02 23.91
C GLU A 120 -22.59 8.01 22.76
N ARG A 121 -23.67 7.68 22.03
CA ARG A 121 -23.61 6.83 20.83
C ARG A 121 -22.74 7.47 19.74
N ASN A 122 -22.99 8.74 19.42
CA ASN A 122 -22.22 9.49 18.41
C ASN A 122 -20.76 9.67 18.83
N PHE A 123 -20.48 9.79 20.12
CA PHE A 123 -19.13 9.77 20.67
C PHE A 123 -18.48 8.39 20.47
N GLY A 124 -19.19 7.31 20.79
CA GLY A 124 -18.70 5.94 20.58
C GLY A 124 -18.35 5.65 19.13
N ILE A 125 -19.20 6.04 18.17
CA ILE A 125 -18.93 5.90 16.73
C ILE A 125 -17.65 6.66 16.34
N ARG A 126 -17.51 7.91 16.78
CA ARG A 126 -16.32 8.73 16.48
C ARG A 126 -15.06 8.19 17.13
N LYS A 127 -15.15 7.71 18.37
CA LYS A 127 -14.05 7.06 19.08
C LYS A 127 -13.59 5.83 18.30
N ASN A 128 -14.51 4.97 17.88
CA ASN A 128 -14.20 3.80 17.08
C ASN A 128 -13.51 4.18 15.76
N LEU A 129 -14.04 5.17 15.03
CA LEU A 129 -13.41 5.67 13.80
C LEU A 129 -11.98 6.20 14.02
N LEU A 130 -11.76 6.94 15.11
CA LEU A 130 -10.44 7.45 15.48
C LEU A 130 -9.45 6.32 15.75
N GLU A 131 -9.88 5.29 16.47
CA GLU A 131 -9.05 4.14 16.83
C GLU A 131 -8.57 3.33 15.61
N TYR A 132 -9.38 3.22 14.56
CA TYR A 132 -8.94 2.63 13.28
C TYR A 132 -7.99 3.57 12.53
N ASP A 133 -8.23 4.89 12.57
CA ASP A 133 -7.37 5.87 11.91
C ASP A 133 -6.00 6.00 12.59
N GLU A 134 -5.89 5.81 13.91
CA GLU A 134 -4.61 5.84 14.64
C GLU A 134 -3.56 4.88 14.05
N VAL A 135 -3.98 3.67 13.64
CA VAL A 135 -3.08 2.69 13.01
C VAL A 135 -2.58 3.22 11.66
N MET A 136 -3.49 3.74 10.83
CA MET A 136 -3.14 4.32 9.53
C MET A 136 -2.32 5.59 9.66
N ASP A 137 -2.57 6.40 10.69
CA ASP A 137 -1.85 7.63 10.94
C ASP A 137 -0.39 7.36 11.31
N HIS A 138 -0.15 6.37 12.17
CA HIS A 138 1.22 5.92 12.48
C HIS A 138 1.96 5.49 11.22
N GLN A 139 1.34 4.62 10.41
CA GLN A 139 1.92 4.13 9.16
C GLN A 139 2.20 5.27 8.16
N ARG A 140 1.25 6.20 8.00
CA ARG A 140 1.39 7.40 7.15
C ARG A 140 2.58 8.25 7.59
N ARG A 141 2.72 8.51 8.89
CA ARG A 141 3.83 9.33 9.41
C ARG A 141 5.18 8.70 9.08
N THR A 142 5.35 7.42 9.38
CA THR A 142 6.60 6.69 9.07
C THR A 142 6.89 6.70 7.57
N PHE A 143 5.90 6.38 6.74
CA PHE A 143 6.07 6.34 5.29
C PHE A 143 6.34 7.73 4.69
N TYR A 144 5.59 8.76 5.09
CA TYR A 144 5.76 10.12 4.58
C TYR A 144 7.06 10.77 5.05
N GLN A 145 7.59 10.42 6.23
CA GLN A 145 8.93 10.85 6.64
C GLN A 145 10.00 10.30 5.69
N MET A 146 9.95 9.00 5.38
CA MET A 146 10.86 8.39 4.40
C MET A 146 10.69 9.02 3.00
N ARG A 147 9.45 9.17 2.53
CA ARG A 147 9.15 9.80 1.23
C ARG A 147 9.62 11.26 1.15
N GLN A 148 9.48 12.03 2.23
CA GLN A 148 9.90 13.42 2.27
C GLN A 148 11.42 13.55 2.14
N ARG A 149 12.21 12.70 2.84
CA ARG A 149 13.67 12.63 2.67
C ARG A 149 14.04 12.42 1.20
N VAL A 150 13.35 11.49 0.53
CA VAL A 150 13.57 11.20 -0.89
C VAL A 150 13.22 12.41 -1.77
N LEU A 151 12.07 13.05 -1.55
CA LEU A 151 11.65 14.23 -2.31
C LEU A 151 12.65 15.39 -2.21
N GLU A 152 13.24 15.59 -1.03
CA GLU A 152 14.22 16.63 -0.77
C GLU A 152 15.62 16.26 -1.26
N GLY A 153 15.88 14.97 -1.52
CA GLY A 153 17.20 14.48 -1.92
C GLY A 153 18.19 14.38 -0.77
N ARG A 154 17.71 14.29 0.47
CA ARG A 154 18.55 14.23 1.66
C ARG A 154 18.87 12.78 2.01
N ASP A 155 20.16 12.49 2.22
CA ASP A 155 20.66 11.20 2.71
C ASP A 155 20.15 9.98 1.89
N LEU A 156 19.99 10.17 0.57
CA LEU A 156 19.46 9.13 -0.32
C LEU A 156 20.36 7.89 -0.36
N SER A 157 21.67 8.11 -0.45
CA SER A 157 22.67 7.03 -0.46
C SER A 157 22.59 6.20 0.83
N GLU A 158 22.50 6.84 2.00
CA GLU A 158 22.36 6.16 3.29
C GLU A 158 21.11 5.28 3.32
N LEU A 159 19.96 5.83 2.92
CA LEU A 159 18.70 5.08 2.87
C LEU A 159 18.79 3.86 1.93
N ILE A 160 19.42 4.02 0.77
CA ILE A 160 19.62 2.90 -0.18
C ILE A 160 20.54 1.84 0.42
N TRP A 161 21.62 2.24 1.09
CA TRP A 161 22.54 1.31 1.73
C TRP A 161 21.89 0.57 2.90
N GLU A 162 21.06 1.22 3.72
CA GLU A 162 20.26 0.54 4.75
C GLU A 162 19.40 -0.58 4.13
N MET A 163 18.81 -0.32 2.95
CA MET A 163 18.01 -1.33 2.24
C MET A 163 18.87 -2.47 1.67
N ILE A 164 20.02 -2.15 1.08
CA ILE A 164 20.96 -3.14 0.52
C ILE A 164 21.50 -4.02 1.65
N ASP A 165 22.02 -3.43 2.72
CA ASP A 165 22.62 -4.15 3.85
C ASP A 165 21.61 -5.14 4.45
N GLN A 166 20.35 -4.71 4.63
CA GLN A 166 19.29 -5.60 5.12
C GLN A 166 18.98 -6.75 4.15
N VAL A 167 18.92 -6.47 2.85
CA VAL A 167 18.64 -7.49 1.82
C VAL A 167 19.79 -8.49 1.70
N VAL A 168 21.03 -8.05 1.85
CA VAL A 168 22.22 -8.92 1.90
C VAL A 168 22.19 -9.78 3.14
N ALA A 169 21.95 -9.18 4.32
CA ALA A 169 21.85 -9.93 5.58
C ALA A 169 20.75 -11.00 5.53
N ASP A 170 19.58 -10.67 4.96
CA ASP A 170 18.47 -11.61 4.80
C ASP A 170 18.84 -12.77 3.83
N ALA A 171 19.52 -12.48 2.73
CA ALA A 171 19.99 -13.50 1.79
C ALA A 171 21.07 -14.40 2.40
N VAL A 172 22.08 -13.81 3.03
CA VAL A 172 23.16 -14.55 3.71
C VAL A 172 22.58 -15.45 4.78
N ARG A 173 21.71 -14.92 5.66
CA ARG A 173 21.03 -15.71 6.69
C ARG A 173 20.30 -16.90 6.07
N ARG A 174 19.59 -16.72 4.96
CA ARG A 174 18.86 -17.78 4.28
C ARG A 174 19.79 -18.85 3.70
N TYR A 175 20.86 -18.46 3.00
CA TYR A 175 21.71 -19.41 2.26
C TYR A 175 22.81 -20.06 3.11
N TYR A 176 23.15 -19.46 4.26
CA TYR A 176 24.06 -20.03 5.26
C TYR A 176 23.33 -20.76 6.40
N ASP A 177 22.00 -20.79 6.39
CA ASP A 177 21.22 -21.50 7.38
C ASP A 177 21.58 -22.99 7.38
N SER A 178 21.74 -23.60 8.56
CA SER A 178 22.09 -25.01 8.67
C SER A 178 21.02 -25.93 8.07
N ASP A 179 19.78 -25.48 8.07
CA ASP A 179 18.62 -26.21 7.59
C ASP A 179 18.28 -25.82 6.14
N PHE A 180 19.11 -25.00 5.49
CA PHE A 180 18.90 -24.59 4.10
C PHE A 180 18.78 -25.79 3.17
N SER A 181 19.71 -26.75 3.26
CA SER A 181 19.69 -27.98 2.45
C SER A 181 18.45 -28.83 2.70
N ALA A 182 18.01 -28.95 3.95
CA ALA A 182 16.79 -29.69 4.28
C ALA A 182 15.54 -28.98 3.73
N THR A 183 15.52 -27.64 3.80
CA THR A 183 14.42 -26.81 3.30
C THR A 183 14.25 -26.94 1.79
N ILE A 184 15.34 -26.84 1.01
CA ILE A 184 15.27 -27.00 -0.45
C ILE A 184 14.93 -28.43 -0.88
N VAL A 185 15.34 -29.44 -0.11
CA VAL A 185 14.94 -30.83 -0.38
C VAL A 185 13.44 -31.00 -0.10
N ALA A 186 12.92 -30.46 1.00
CA ALA A 186 11.49 -30.46 1.29
C ALA A 186 10.67 -29.76 0.19
N ASP A 187 11.13 -28.60 -0.29
CA ASP A 187 10.53 -27.90 -1.43
C ASP A 187 10.55 -28.75 -2.71
N TRP A 188 11.68 -29.41 -2.99
CA TRP A 188 11.79 -30.31 -4.14
C TRP A 188 10.82 -31.48 -4.03
N VAL A 189 10.70 -32.11 -2.86
CA VAL A 189 9.77 -33.20 -2.58
C VAL A 189 8.32 -32.76 -2.77
N SER A 190 7.96 -31.57 -2.30
CA SER A 190 6.63 -31.01 -2.52
C SER A 190 6.33 -30.81 -4.01
N GLN A 191 7.28 -30.28 -4.78
CA GLN A 191 7.09 -30.00 -6.20
C GLN A 191 7.07 -31.25 -7.09
N HIS A 192 7.91 -32.26 -6.79
CA HIS A 192 8.11 -33.43 -7.65
C HIS A 192 7.32 -34.66 -7.20
N LEU A 193 7.13 -34.83 -5.89
CA LEU A 193 6.43 -35.96 -5.30
C LEU A 193 5.02 -35.59 -4.79
N GLY A 194 4.69 -34.29 -4.71
CA GLY A 194 3.38 -33.84 -4.24
C GLY A 194 3.15 -34.05 -2.74
N ALA A 195 4.21 -34.29 -1.97
CA ALA A 195 4.14 -34.56 -0.54
C ALA A 195 4.78 -33.42 0.27
N MET A 196 4.14 -33.01 1.36
CA MET A 196 4.70 -32.00 2.27
C MET A 196 5.51 -32.69 3.36
N VAL A 197 6.83 -32.66 3.24
CA VAL A 197 7.73 -33.23 4.24
C VAL A 197 8.37 -32.11 5.06
N PRO A 198 8.28 -32.15 6.41
CA PRO A 198 8.94 -31.16 7.26
C PRO A 198 10.48 -31.22 7.12
N PRO A 199 11.17 -30.07 6.95
CA PRO A 199 12.63 -30.03 6.81
C PRO A 199 13.40 -30.63 8.00
N ASP A 200 12.87 -30.49 9.22
CA ASP A 200 13.48 -31.00 10.47
C ASP A 200 13.55 -32.54 10.52
N ARG A 201 12.82 -33.23 9.64
CA ARG A 201 12.84 -34.70 9.51
C ARG A 201 13.82 -35.21 8.46
N LEU A 202 14.53 -34.33 7.76
CA LEU A 202 15.42 -34.68 6.66
C LEU A 202 16.88 -34.52 7.10
N ASP A 203 17.64 -35.61 7.13
CA ASP A 203 19.08 -35.58 7.35
C ASP A 203 19.80 -35.47 6.00
N THR A 204 20.37 -34.31 5.72
CA THR A 204 21.08 -34.03 4.46
C THR A 204 22.55 -34.42 4.47
N LYS A 205 23.05 -35.07 5.53
CA LYS A 205 24.47 -35.46 5.64
C LYS A 205 24.82 -36.71 4.85
N ASP A 206 23.86 -37.63 4.68
CA ASP A 206 24.05 -38.88 3.94
C ASP A 206 22.95 -39.03 2.88
N PHE A 207 23.37 -39.12 1.62
CA PHE A 207 22.45 -39.17 0.49
C PHE A 207 21.54 -40.41 0.50
N ASN A 208 22.06 -41.57 0.89
CA ASN A 208 21.29 -42.81 0.89
C ASN A 208 20.25 -42.79 2.01
N HIS A 209 20.64 -42.31 3.19
CA HIS A 209 19.74 -42.12 4.31
C HIS A 209 18.65 -41.10 3.98
N LEU A 210 19.02 -39.96 3.37
CA LEU A 210 18.06 -38.96 2.90
C LEU A 210 17.05 -39.57 1.92
N CYS A 211 17.50 -40.34 0.93
CA CYS A 211 16.61 -40.98 -0.03
C CYS A 211 15.61 -41.94 0.65
N ALA A 212 16.06 -42.68 1.68
CA ALA A 212 15.18 -43.55 2.45
C ALA A 212 14.15 -42.74 3.26
N GLN A 213 14.57 -41.65 3.92
CA GLN A 213 13.69 -40.76 4.66
C GLN A 213 12.67 -40.08 3.76
N VAL A 214 13.08 -39.57 2.60
CA VAL A 214 12.19 -38.93 1.62
C VAL A 214 11.13 -39.92 1.16
N ARG A 215 11.49 -41.15 0.80
CA ARG A 215 10.52 -42.17 0.38
C ARG A 215 9.53 -42.51 1.50
N ASP A 216 10.02 -42.73 2.71
CA ASP A 216 9.18 -43.09 3.86
C ASP A 216 8.21 -41.95 4.25
N GLN A 217 8.74 -40.73 4.42
CA GLN A 217 7.93 -39.57 4.81
C GLN A 217 6.94 -39.18 3.72
N ALA A 218 7.36 -39.16 2.44
CA ALA A 218 6.46 -38.80 1.34
C ALA A 218 5.37 -39.86 1.14
N ALA A 219 5.69 -41.15 1.28
CA ALA A 219 4.69 -42.22 1.20
C ALA A 219 3.68 -42.15 2.35
N SER A 220 4.16 -41.89 3.58
CA SER A 220 3.30 -41.71 4.76
C SER A 220 2.36 -40.52 4.60
N GLU A 221 2.88 -39.38 4.14
CA GLU A 221 2.11 -38.16 3.90
C GLU A 221 1.08 -38.35 2.77
N ALA A 222 1.48 -39.00 1.67
CA ALA A 222 0.57 -39.30 0.57
C ALA A 222 -0.58 -40.21 1.02
N ARG A 223 -0.29 -41.25 1.81
CA ARG A 223 -1.29 -42.13 2.42
C ARG A 223 -2.27 -41.37 3.31
N SER A 224 -1.75 -40.53 4.21
CA SER A 224 -2.55 -39.70 5.10
C SER A 224 -3.46 -38.75 4.33
N THR A 225 -2.91 -38.06 3.32
CA THR A 225 -3.65 -37.12 2.47
C THR A 225 -4.74 -37.83 1.67
N ILE A 226 -4.43 -38.99 1.07
CA ILE A 226 -5.39 -39.80 0.32
C ILE A 226 -6.52 -40.27 1.25
N GLN A 227 -6.19 -40.77 2.44
CA GLN A 227 -7.19 -41.22 3.41
C GLN A 227 -8.14 -40.09 3.84
N GLN A 228 -7.61 -38.90 4.11
CA GLN A 228 -8.43 -37.73 4.48
C GLN A 228 -9.33 -37.29 3.32
N THR A 229 -8.77 -37.16 2.11
CA THR A 229 -9.51 -36.65 0.95
C THR A 229 -10.52 -37.68 0.43
N PHE A 230 -10.24 -38.98 0.56
CA PHE A 230 -11.14 -40.04 0.10
C PHE A 230 -12.51 -39.96 0.79
N GLY A 231 -12.53 -39.60 2.08
CA GLY A 231 -13.75 -39.39 2.86
C GLY A 231 -14.65 -38.26 2.34
N GLU A 232 -14.12 -37.32 1.55
CA GLU A 232 -14.91 -36.27 0.92
C GLU A 232 -15.74 -36.80 -0.27
N TYR A 233 -15.31 -37.90 -0.89
CA TYR A 233 -16.01 -38.51 -2.03
C TYR A 233 -16.86 -39.72 -1.63
N ILE A 234 -16.35 -40.56 -0.72
CA ILE A 234 -17.03 -41.73 -0.17
C ILE A 234 -17.04 -41.62 1.34
N ASP A 235 -18.23 -41.30 1.87
CA ASP A 235 -18.52 -41.41 3.29
C ASP A 235 -19.33 -42.69 3.50
N THR A 236 -18.72 -43.68 4.15
CA THR A 236 -19.35 -44.98 4.43
C THR A 236 -20.49 -44.89 5.45
N SER A 237 -20.66 -43.73 6.10
CA SER A 237 -21.82 -43.45 6.96
C SER A 237 -23.06 -42.95 6.20
N ASN A 238 -22.89 -42.52 4.94
CA ASN A 238 -23.98 -42.07 4.06
C ASN A 238 -24.46 -43.19 3.12
N ASP A 239 -25.61 -42.97 2.49
CA ASP A 239 -26.14 -43.90 1.49
C ASP A 239 -25.19 -43.95 0.27
N PRO A 240 -24.86 -45.14 -0.28
CA PRO A 240 -24.04 -45.26 -1.49
C PRO A 240 -24.55 -44.49 -2.73
N ASP A 241 -25.82 -44.10 -2.75
CA ASP A 241 -26.36 -43.22 -3.79
C ASP A 241 -25.93 -41.74 -3.66
N ASP A 242 -25.48 -41.32 -2.48
CA ASP A 242 -24.98 -39.96 -2.20
C ASP A 242 -23.46 -39.80 -2.47
N TRP A 243 -22.76 -40.88 -2.80
CA TRP A 243 -21.31 -40.85 -3.08
C TRP A 243 -20.98 -40.10 -4.37
N ASP A 244 -19.95 -39.24 -4.34
CA ASP A 244 -19.43 -38.56 -5.54
C ASP A 244 -18.46 -39.46 -6.32
N LEU A 245 -19.02 -40.45 -7.01
CA LEU A 245 -18.26 -41.38 -7.85
C LEU A 245 -17.56 -40.70 -9.04
N ARG A 246 -18.09 -39.58 -9.51
CA ARG A 246 -17.49 -38.83 -10.63
C ARG A 246 -16.26 -38.08 -10.17
N GLY A 247 -16.35 -37.39 -9.03
CA GLY A 247 -15.22 -36.74 -8.37
C GLY A 247 -14.13 -37.75 -8.03
N LEU A 248 -14.50 -38.89 -7.43
CA LEU A 248 -13.55 -39.95 -7.09
C LEU A 248 -12.78 -40.48 -8.31
N VAL A 249 -13.46 -40.78 -9.42
CA VAL A 249 -12.81 -41.25 -10.65
C VAL A 249 -11.85 -40.20 -11.22
N SER A 250 -12.26 -38.93 -11.23
CA SER A 250 -11.42 -37.83 -11.71
C SER A 250 -10.19 -37.63 -10.82
N TRP A 251 -10.35 -37.76 -9.50
CA TRP A 251 -9.29 -37.59 -8.52
C TRP A 251 -8.34 -38.80 -8.53
N ALA A 252 -8.84 -40.03 -8.61
CA ALA A 252 -8.06 -41.27 -8.72
C ALA A 252 -7.08 -41.26 -9.91
N ALA A 253 -7.46 -40.62 -11.02
CA ALA A 253 -6.63 -40.52 -12.22
C ALA A 253 -5.28 -39.83 -11.97
N GLN A 254 -5.17 -38.93 -10.99
CA GLN A 254 -3.90 -38.23 -10.69
C GLN A 254 -2.82 -39.20 -10.17
N PHE A 255 -3.22 -40.32 -9.58
CA PHE A 255 -2.34 -41.37 -9.08
C PHE A 255 -2.09 -42.47 -10.12
N GLY A 256 -2.59 -42.32 -11.35
CA GLY A 256 -2.49 -43.32 -12.41
C GLY A 256 -3.44 -44.51 -12.25
N VAL A 257 -4.43 -44.41 -11.36
CA VAL A 257 -5.45 -45.45 -11.16
C VAL A 257 -6.63 -45.21 -12.10
N SER A 258 -6.84 -46.14 -13.03
CA SER A 258 -7.98 -46.09 -13.97
C SER A 258 -9.19 -46.79 -13.36
N LEU A 259 -10.13 -46.00 -12.84
CA LEU A 259 -11.38 -46.47 -12.25
C LEU A 259 -12.56 -46.02 -13.12
N THR A 260 -13.53 -46.90 -13.40
CA THR A 260 -14.84 -46.49 -13.97
C THR A 260 -15.83 -46.22 -12.84
N GLN A 261 -16.86 -45.38 -13.06
CA GLN A 261 -17.90 -45.13 -12.04
C GLN A 261 -18.60 -46.43 -11.60
N ARG A 262 -18.74 -47.38 -12.53
CA ARG A 262 -19.27 -48.71 -12.23
C ARG A 262 -18.36 -49.48 -11.27
N GLN A 263 -17.06 -49.50 -11.54
CA GLN A 263 -16.07 -50.13 -10.64
C GLN A 263 -16.00 -49.41 -9.30
N ALA A 264 -16.08 -48.08 -9.27
CA ALA A 264 -16.11 -47.29 -8.04
C ALA A 264 -17.30 -47.62 -7.14
N ARG A 265 -18.45 -47.97 -7.74
CA ARG A 265 -19.68 -48.37 -7.02
C ARG A 265 -19.67 -49.85 -6.61
N GLU A 266 -19.13 -50.72 -7.45
CA GLU A 266 -19.13 -52.18 -7.23
C GLU A 266 -17.95 -52.65 -6.34
N ASN A 267 -16.84 -51.90 -6.32
CA ASN A 267 -15.69 -52.22 -5.48
C ASN A 267 -15.98 -51.90 -4.01
N ASP A 268 -15.36 -52.68 -3.13
CA ASP A 268 -15.26 -52.35 -1.72
C ASP A 268 -14.50 -51.00 -1.55
N PRO A 269 -15.07 -50.02 -0.83
CA PRO A 269 -14.43 -48.72 -0.58
C PRO A 269 -13.07 -48.84 0.09
N GLU A 270 -12.91 -49.77 1.05
CA GLU A 270 -11.63 -50.00 1.72
C GLU A 270 -10.58 -50.48 0.72
N LYS A 271 -10.92 -51.45 -0.13
CA LYS A 271 -10.04 -51.93 -1.21
C LYS A 271 -9.71 -50.85 -2.25
N THR A 272 -10.65 -49.96 -2.55
CA THR A 272 -10.43 -48.84 -3.48
C THR A 272 -9.45 -47.84 -2.88
N LEU A 273 -9.61 -47.51 -1.61
CA LEU A 273 -8.69 -46.68 -0.85
C LEU A 273 -7.28 -47.30 -0.79
N GLU A 274 -7.17 -48.60 -0.49
CA GLU A 274 -5.90 -49.34 -0.50
C GLU A 274 -5.22 -49.26 -1.88
N THR A 275 -5.96 -49.48 -2.96
CA THR A 275 -5.43 -49.42 -4.33
C THR A 275 -4.86 -48.04 -4.66
N LEU A 276 -5.53 -46.96 -4.23
CA LEU A 276 -5.06 -45.59 -4.43
C LEU A 276 -3.78 -45.32 -3.62
N MET A 277 -3.75 -45.76 -2.37
CA MET A 277 -2.59 -45.62 -1.47
C MET A 277 -1.38 -46.40 -1.99
N GLU A 278 -1.57 -47.63 -2.48
CA GLU A 278 -0.52 -48.45 -3.08
C GLU A 278 0.03 -47.81 -4.36
N ALA A 279 -0.85 -47.35 -5.26
CA ALA A 279 -0.44 -46.69 -6.49
C ALA A 279 0.38 -45.42 -6.23
N ALA A 280 -0.05 -44.59 -5.27
CA ALA A 280 0.67 -43.39 -4.87
C ALA A 280 2.03 -43.71 -4.22
N THR A 281 2.06 -44.71 -3.32
CA THR A 281 3.31 -45.18 -2.68
C THR A 281 4.30 -45.67 -3.72
N LYS A 282 3.85 -46.53 -4.65
CA LYS A 282 4.70 -47.11 -5.69
C LYS A 282 5.32 -46.03 -6.58
N ARG A 283 4.53 -45.00 -6.94
CA ARG A 283 5.04 -43.85 -7.71
C ARG A 283 6.16 -43.10 -6.98
N ILE A 284 6.06 -42.97 -5.66
CA ILE A 284 7.10 -42.34 -4.82
C ILE A 284 8.34 -43.25 -4.73
N GLU A 285 8.16 -44.55 -4.57
CA GLU A 285 9.25 -45.53 -4.54
C GLU A 285 10.06 -45.53 -5.84
N ASP A 286 9.35 -45.53 -6.98
CA ASP A 286 9.90 -45.54 -8.34
C ASP A 286 10.49 -44.16 -8.77
N ALA A 287 10.33 -43.11 -7.97
CA ALA A 287 10.82 -41.77 -8.31
C ALA A 287 12.35 -41.70 -8.30
N ASP A 288 12.92 -40.99 -9.28
CA ASP A 288 14.35 -40.70 -9.35
C ASP A 288 14.73 -39.60 -8.37
N LEU A 289 15.50 -39.95 -7.34
CA LEU A 289 15.99 -39.04 -6.30
C LEU A 289 17.43 -38.57 -6.55
N THR A 290 18.06 -38.99 -7.66
CA THR A 290 19.42 -38.55 -8.05
C THR A 290 19.59 -37.03 -8.03
N PRO A 291 18.60 -36.19 -8.46
CA PRO A 291 18.72 -34.73 -8.39
C PRO A 291 18.96 -34.16 -6.98
N LEU A 292 18.56 -34.88 -5.92
CA LEU A 292 18.78 -34.43 -4.54
C LEU A 292 20.28 -34.36 -4.19
N GLN A 293 21.14 -35.11 -4.89
CA GLN A 293 22.58 -35.13 -4.62
C GLN A 293 23.23 -33.75 -4.82
N ALA A 294 22.76 -32.98 -5.80
CA ALA A 294 23.24 -31.62 -6.02
C ALA A 294 22.73 -30.65 -4.94
N LEU A 295 21.54 -30.88 -4.38
CA LEU A 295 20.94 -30.01 -3.37
C LEU A 295 21.62 -30.13 -2.00
N ILE A 296 22.19 -31.29 -1.70
CA ILE A 296 22.91 -31.52 -0.43
C ILE A 296 24.41 -31.18 -0.51
N ASP A 297 24.90 -30.71 -1.66
CA ASP A 297 26.30 -30.29 -1.79
C ASP A 297 26.59 -29.15 -0.77
N PRO A 298 27.67 -29.24 0.03
CA PRO A 298 28.01 -28.21 1.01
C PRO A 298 28.20 -26.80 0.43
N ASN A 299 28.53 -26.70 -0.86
CA ASN A 299 28.71 -25.43 -1.57
C ASN A 299 27.42 -24.94 -2.22
N TYR A 300 26.36 -25.75 -2.30
CA TYR A 300 25.14 -25.40 -3.01
C TYR A 300 24.53 -24.08 -2.49
N GLY A 301 24.49 -23.88 -1.17
CA GLY A 301 24.02 -22.61 -0.58
C GLY A 301 24.84 -21.40 -1.05
N ARG A 302 26.17 -21.53 -1.13
CA ARG A 302 27.08 -20.47 -1.58
C ARG A 302 26.93 -20.19 -3.08
N GLU A 303 26.77 -21.23 -3.90
CA GLU A 303 26.48 -21.08 -5.33
C GLU A 303 25.15 -20.36 -5.56
N ARG A 304 24.11 -20.71 -4.78
CA ARG A 304 22.81 -20.02 -4.84
C ARG A 304 22.91 -18.57 -4.42
N LEU A 305 23.69 -18.26 -3.38
CA LEU A 305 23.95 -16.88 -2.97
C LEU A 305 24.73 -16.10 -4.02
N ALA A 306 25.71 -16.71 -4.69
CA ALA A 306 26.43 -16.10 -5.81
C ALA A 306 25.50 -15.78 -6.98
N ASN A 307 24.66 -16.74 -7.37
CA ASN A 307 23.65 -16.56 -8.41
C ASN A 307 22.65 -15.47 -8.03
N TRP A 308 22.19 -15.46 -6.78
CA TRP A 308 21.31 -14.41 -6.26
C TRP A 308 21.96 -13.02 -6.36
N ALA A 309 23.23 -12.88 -5.95
CA ALA A 309 23.94 -11.61 -6.04
C ALA A 309 24.12 -11.14 -7.49
N HIS A 310 24.37 -12.09 -8.41
CA HIS A 310 24.43 -11.80 -9.84
C HIS A 310 23.08 -11.38 -10.42
N GLU A 311 22.02 -12.13 -10.15
CA GLU A 311 20.67 -11.81 -10.64
C GLU A 311 20.17 -10.49 -10.06
N LYS A 312 20.42 -10.23 -8.77
CA LYS A 312 19.90 -9.06 -8.07
C LYS A 312 20.70 -7.79 -8.41
N PHE A 313 22.02 -7.86 -8.39
CA PHE A 313 22.89 -6.68 -8.48
C PHE A 313 23.78 -6.64 -9.73
N GLY A 314 23.80 -7.71 -10.54
CA GLY A 314 24.74 -7.85 -11.65
C GLY A 314 26.16 -8.19 -11.20
N LEU A 315 26.35 -8.55 -9.92
CA LEU A 315 27.67 -8.78 -9.33
C LEU A 315 28.11 -10.23 -9.54
N ALA A 316 29.18 -10.44 -10.30
CA ALA A 316 29.77 -11.76 -10.49
C ALA A 316 30.65 -12.13 -9.28
N LEU A 317 30.11 -12.96 -8.39
CA LEU A 317 30.84 -13.51 -7.24
C LEU A 317 31.31 -14.94 -7.53
N ARG A 318 32.53 -15.26 -7.10
CA ARG A 318 33.15 -16.58 -7.21
C ARG A 318 33.04 -17.30 -5.87
N LEU A 319 33.10 -18.63 -5.87
CA LEU A 319 33.02 -19.43 -4.63
C LEU A 319 34.09 -19.06 -3.59
N GLU A 320 35.26 -18.62 -4.04
CA GLU A 320 36.35 -18.13 -3.17
C GLU A 320 36.02 -16.81 -2.44
N ASP A 321 34.99 -16.10 -2.90
CA ASP A 321 34.50 -14.88 -2.26
C ASP A 321 33.55 -15.17 -1.09
N PHE A 322 33.24 -16.44 -0.82
CA PHE A 322 32.32 -16.88 0.22
C PHE A 322 33.08 -17.60 1.34
N PRO A 323 33.52 -16.86 2.36
CA PRO A 323 34.16 -17.43 3.55
C PRO A 323 33.22 -18.39 4.31
N PRO A 324 33.76 -19.20 5.23
CA PRO A 324 32.99 -20.25 5.88
C PRO A 324 31.89 -19.74 6.81
N THR A 325 31.99 -18.51 7.32
CA THR A 325 31.02 -17.94 8.25
C THR A 325 30.08 -16.96 7.54
N ALA A 326 28.84 -16.90 8.01
CA ALA A 326 27.82 -16.00 7.48
C ALA A 326 28.23 -14.52 7.63
N GLU A 327 28.79 -14.15 8.79
CA GLU A 327 29.22 -12.77 9.07
C GLU A 327 30.33 -12.29 8.13
N GLU A 328 31.34 -13.13 7.89
CA GLU A 328 32.41 -12.80 6.92
C GLU A 328 31.86 -12.73 5.49
N ALA A 329 30.88 -13.58 5.15
CA ALA A 329 30.27 -13.59 3.82
C ALA A 329 29.46 -12.32 3.59
N GLU A 330 28.67 -11.90 4.58
CA GLU A 330 27.94 -10.63 4.55
C GLU A 330 28.90 -9.45 4.35
N ALA A 331 29.99 -9.37 5.14
CA ALA A 331 30.99 -8.33 5.01
C ALA A 331 31.65 -8.30 3.62
N THR A 332 31.98 -9.49 3.07
CA THR A 332 32.64 -9.60 1.77
C THR A 332 31.71 -9.18 0.63
N ILE A 333 30.45 -9.61 0.66
CA ILE A 333 29.45 -9.26 -0.33
C ILE A 333 29.17 -7.75 -0.29
N THR A 334 28.98 -7.20 0.90
CA THR A 334 28.74 -5.76 1.11
C THR A 334 29.91 -4.92 0.60
N GLU A 335 31.16 -5.30 0.87
CA GLU A 335 32.32 -4.56 0.35
C GLU A 335 32.40 -4.61 -1.18
N LYS A 336 32.15 -5.78 -1.78
CA LYS A 336 32.11 -5.89 -3.25
C LYS A 336 30.98 -5.08 -3.88
N MET A 337 29.82 -5.02 -3.23
CA MET A 337 28.72 -4.15 -3.65
C MET A 337 29.10 -2.68 -3.56
N ARG A 338 29.75 -2.27 -2.46
CA ARG A 338 30.26 -0.91 -2.30
C ARG A 338 31.27 -0.55 -3.38
N GLU A 339 32.18 -1.45 -3.75
CA GLU A 339 33.09 -1.22 -4.88
C GLU A 339 32.32 -1.08 -6.20
N ALA A 340 31.38 -1.98 -6.50
CA ALA A 340 30.57 -1.91 -7.71
C ALA A 340 29.75 -0.61 -7.79
N TYR A 341 29.18 -0.16 -6.68
CA TYR A 341 28.44 1.09 -6.60
C TYR A 341 29.36 2.31 -6.75
N ARG A 342 30.55 2.27 -6.15
CA ARG A 342 31.58 3.32 -6.32
C ARG A 342 32.00 3.46 -7.78
N GLN A 343 32.12 2.37 -8.52
CA GLN A 343 32.35 2.43 -9.98
C GLN A 343 31.16 3.07 -10.71
N ARG A 344 29.94 2.70 -10.33
CA ARG A 344 28.72 3.31 -10.87
C ARG A 344 28.63 4.81 -10.59
N GLU A 345 29.04 5.28 -9.40
CA GLU A 345 29.11 6.71 -9.06
C GLU A 345 30.04 7.51 -9.97
N ILE A 346 31.10 6.88 -10.50
CA ILE A 346 32.05 7.48 -11.43
C ILE A 346 31.50 7.45 -12.87
N GLU A 347 31.01 6.30 -13.31
CA GLU A 347 30.65 6.05 -14.71
C GLU A 347 29.26 6.55 -15.10
N TYR A 348 28.28 6.40 -14.20
CA TYR A 348 26.88 6.69 -14.51
C TYR A 348 26.63 8.16 -14.83
N PRO A 349 27.17 9.15 -14.09
CA PRO A 349 26.98 10.56 -14.42
C PRO A 349 27.43 10.94 -15.83
N VAL A 350 28.55 10.37 -16.28
CA VAL A 350 29.08 10.59 -17.62
C VAL A 350 28.18 9.93 -18.65
N THR A 351 27.79 8.67 -18.41
CA THR A 351 26.89 7.92 -19.31
C THR A 351 25.57 8.67 -19.50
N ALA A 352 24.94 9.08 -18.41
CA ALA A 352 23.67 9.79 -18.43
C ALA A 352 23.78 11.15 -19.17
N ALA A 353 24.88 11.89 -18.97
CA ALA A 353 25.11 13.15 -19.65
C ALA A 353 25.27 12.97 -21.18
N LEU A 354 26.02 11.95 -21.61
CA LEU A 354 26.20 11.62 -23.02
C LEU A 354 24.87 11.14 -23.65
N ASP A 355 24.16 10.24 -22.99
CA ASP A 355 22.87 9.72 -23.49
C ASP A 355 21.83 10.86 -23.64
N PHE A 356 21.75 11.74 -22.64
CA PHE A 356 20.85 12.90 -22.68
C PHE A 356 21.24 13.91 -23.77
N ALA A 357 22.54 14.16 -23.94
CA ALA A 357 23.04 15.02 -25.01
C ALA A 357 22.70 14.43 -26.39
N ALA A 358 22.91 13.12 -26.58
CA ALA A 358 22.65 12.43 -27.83
C ALA A 358 21.17 12.50 -28.20
N GLN A 359 20.30 12.26 -27.23
CA GLN A 359 18.87 12.31 -27.45
C GLN A 359 18.34 13.70 -27.79
N GLN A 360 18.76 14.74 -27.06
CA GLN A 360 18.30 16.10 -27.35
C GLN A 360 18.87 16.67 -28.65
N ALA A 361 20.05 16.21 -29.05
CA ALA A 361 20.68 16.59 -30.30
C ALA A 361 20.03 15.92 -31.51
N GLY A 362 19.37 14.77 -31.33
CA GLY A 362 18.82 13.98 -32.43
C GLY A 362 19.94 13.52 -33.34
N GLN A 363 19.92 13.94 -34.62
CA GLN A 363 20.99 13.65 -35.58
C GLN A 363 22.06 14.76 -35.69
N ASN A 364 21.93 15.87 -34.96
CA ASN A 364 22.84 17.01 -35.06
C ASN A 364 24.07 16.82 -34.16
N LEU A 365 25.20 16.42 -34.75
CA LEU A 365 26.43 16.14 -34.03
C LEU A 365 27.04 17.37 -33.33
N ASN A 366 26.95 18.56 -33.93
CA ASN A 366 27.42 19.80 -33.28
C ASN A 366 26.59 20.11 -32.02
N ALA A 367 25.27 19.93 -32.11
CA ALA A 367 24.37 20.15 -30.98
C ALA A 367 24.60 19.14 -29.84
N PHE A 368 25.10 17.94 -30.14
CA PHE A 368 25.57 16.97 -29.14
C PHE A 368 26.83 17.49 -28.44
N TYR A 369 27.87 17.82 -29.21
CA TYR A 369 29.14 18.31 -28.66
C TYR A 369 28.99 19.60 -27.86
N GLU A 370 28.16 20.55 -28.31
CA GLU A 370 27.84 21.78 -27.56
C GLU A 370 27.28 21.48 -26.16
N ARG A 371 26.41 20.47 -26.05
CA ARG A 371 25.81 20.06 -24.77
C ARG A 371 26.83 19.38 -23.86
N VAL A 372 27.65 18.48 -24.41
CA VAL A 372 28.70 17.78 -23.66
C VAL A 372 29.73 18.77 -23.13
N VAL A 373 30.20 19.71 -23.97
CA VAL A 373 31.13 20.78 -23.57
C VAL A 373 30.53 21.66 -22.49
N LYS A 374 29.27 22.09 -22.66
CA LYS A 374 28.57 22.89 -21.65
C LYS A 374 28.47 22.16 -20.30
N TRP A 375 28.10 20.89 -20.32
CA TRP A 375 28.01 20.06 -19.12
C TRP A 375 29.37 19.87 -18.45
N ALA A 376 30.39 19.49 -19.22
CA ALA A 376 31.75 19.25 -18.70
C ALA A 376 32.37 20.53 -18.11
N ASN A 377 32.16 21.68 -18.74
CA ASN A 377 32.63 22.97 -18.23
C ASN A 377 31.89 23.39 -16.96
N LEU A 378 30.57 23.22 -16.90
CA LEU A 378 29.79 23.55 -15.70
C LEU A 378 30.20 22.67 -14.51
N LYS A 379 30.44 21.38 -14.75
CA LYS A 379 30.69 20.39 -13.69
C LYS A 379 32.15 20.40 -13.22
N PHE A 380 33.08 20.41 -14.17
CA PHE A 380 34.51 20.17 -13.94
C PHE A 380 35.42 21.38 -14.27
N GLY A 381 34.87 22.47 -14.82
CA GLY A 381 35.66 23.67 -15.12
C GLY A 381 36.77 23.46 -16.17
N LEU A 382 36.59 22.56 -17.14
CA LEU A 382 37.63 22.16 -18.10
C LEU A 382 37.96 23.24 -19.16
N ASN A 383 37.13 24.27 -19.30
CA ASN A 383 37.26 25.32 -20.33
C ASN A 383 37.33 24.77 -21.77
N TRP A 384 36.67 23.65 -22.03
CA TRP A 384 36.57 23.07 -23.37
C TRP A 384 35.77 23.97 -24.31
N ASN A 385 36.14 23.93 -25.60
CA ASN A 385 35.39 24.51 -26.71
C ASN A 385 35.00 23.37 -27.69
N LEU A 386 34.34 23.71 -28.81
CA LEU A 386 33.94 22.69 -29.79
C LEU A 386 35.13 22.00 -30.47
N GLU A 387 36.25 22.69 -30.64
CA GLU A 387 37.47 22.12 -31.24
C GLU A 387 38.05 21.01 -30.34
N ALA A 388 37.98 21.17 -29.01
CA ALA A 388 38.48 20.19 -28.04
C ALA A 388 37.77 18.82 -28.09
N VAL A 389 36.60 18.73 -28.73
CA VAL A 389 35.78 17.53 -28.84
C VAL A 389 35.48 17.11 -30.27
N ALA A 390 35.84 17.93 -31.27
CA ALA A 390 35.48 17.72 -32.67
C ALA A 390 36.01 16.39 -33.25
N ASP A 391 37.20 15.97 -32.81
CA ASP A 391 37.86 14.76 -33.31
C ASP A 391 37.53 13.50 -32.48
N LYS A 392 36.68 13.63 -31.45
CA LYS A 392 36.41 12.57 -30.47
C LYS A 392 35.10 11.87 -30.74
N ASP A 393 35.12 10.55 -30.76
CA ASP A 393 33.89 9.76 -30.76
C ASP A 393 33.25 9.69 -29.34
N PRO A 394 31.98 9.28 -29.20
CA PRO A 394 31.31 9.20 -27.90
C PRO A 394 32.01 8.29 -26.87
N GLN A 395 32.68 7.22 -27.30
CA GLN A 395 33.38 6.31 -26.41
C GLN A 395 34.68 6.95 -25.88
N GLN A 396 35.40 7.68 -26.72
CA GLN A 396 36.58 8.45 -26.32
C GLN A 396 36.19 9.55 -25.33
N LEU A 397 35.09 10.27 -25.60
CA LEU A 397 34.54 11.25 -24.65
C LEU A 397 34.15 10.61 -23.32
N PHE A 398 33.51 9.44 -23.35
CA PHE A 398 33.18 8.70 -22.13
C PHE A 398 34.42 8.39 -21.30
N VAL A 399 35.47 7.83 -21.92
CA VAL A 399 36.71 7.47 -21.21
C VAL A 399 37.37 8.70 -20.59
N GLU A 400 37.47 9.80 -21.32
CA GLU A 400 38.10 11.03 -20.84
C GLU A 400 37.30 11.69 -19.71
N LEU A 401 35.98 11.85 -19.89
CA LEU A 401 35.11 12.45 -18.88
C LEU A 401 34.98 11.56 -17.64
N ARG A 402 35.02 10.23 -17.80
CA ARG A 402 35.09 9.28 -16.67
C ARG A 402 36.36 9.50 -15.86
N ALA A 403 37.52 9.60 -16.51
CA ALA A 403 38.79 9.83 -15.84
C ALA A 403 38.79 11.18 -15.10
N VAL A 404 38.22 12.23 -15.71
CA VAL A 404 38.03 13.53 -15.03
C VAL A 404 37.12 13.38 -13.82
N ASN A 405 35.96 12.72 -13.95
CA ASN A 405 35.05 12.55 -12.83
C ASN A 405 35.69 11.76 -11.66
N GLU A 406 36.47 10.74 -11.98
CA GLU A 406 37.26 10.00 -11.00
C GLU A 406 38.32 10.86 -10.32
N GLU A 407 39.03 11.71 -11.06
CA GLU A 407 40.01 12.64 -10.51
C GLU A 407 39.38 13.62 -9.52
N PHE A 408 38.19 14.13 -9.84
CA PHE A 408 37.42 15.00 -8.96
C PHE A 408 36.95 14.28 -7.69
N LEU A 409 36.49 13.04 -7.80
CA LEU A 409 35.96 12.27 -6.67
C LEU A 409 37.05 11.66 -5.77
N ARG A 410 38.18 11.20 -6.34
CA ARG A 410 39.17 10.38 -5.62
C ARG A 410 40.54 11.03 -5.48
N ASN A 411 41.00 11.80 -6.46
CA ASN A 411 42.41 12.24 -6.52
C ASN A 411 42.64 13.61 -5.89
N GLY A 412 41.71 14.11 -5.06
CA GLY A 412 41.89 15.32 -4.26
C GLY A 412 41.82 16.64 -5.03
N ARG A 413 41.51 16.62 -6.33
CA ARG A 413 41.31 17.85 -7.13
C ARG A 413 40.20 18.72 -6.55
N MET A 414 39.10 18.09 -6.12
CA MET A 414 37.99 18.78 -5.45
C MET A 414 38.40 19.33 -4.08
N ASP A 415 39.14 18.54 -3.29
CA ASP A 415 39.64 18.97 -1.99
C ASP A 415 40.53 20.20 -2.11
N ALA A 416 41.44 20.22 -3.10
CA ALA A 416 42.30 21.36 -3.38
C ALA A 416 41.50 22.60 -3.81
N GLU A 417 40.42 22.44 -4.58
CA GLU A 417 39.52 23.53 -4.99
C GLU A 417 38.79 24.13 -3.77
N ILE A 418 38.27 23.29 -2.89
CA ILE A 418 37.59 23.70 -1.64
C ILE A 418 38.57 24.40 -0.70
N ASP A 419 39.76 23.82 -0.50
CA ASP A 419 40.78 24.39 0.40
C ASP A 419 41.27 25.75 -0.14
N ALA A 420 41.40 25.91 -1.47
CA ALA A 420 41.69 27.19 -2.09
C ALA A 420 40.55 28.21 -1.89
N ALA A 421 39.29 27.80 -2.02
CA ALA A 421 38.15 28.68 -1.79
C ALA A 421 38.06 29.15 -0.32
N LEU A 422 38.26 28.24 0.63
CA LEU A 422 38.30 28.56 2.07
C LEU A 422 39.45 29.51 2.43
N SER A 423 40.55 29.49 1.69
CA SER A 423 41.66 30.43 1.88
C SER A 423 41.40 31.83 1.30
N ARG A 424 40.48 31.95 0.33
CA ARG A 424 40.23 33.18 -0.45
C ARG A 424 38.96 33.92 -0.02
N HIS A 425 37.99 33.21 0.53
CA HIS A 425 36.67 33.73 0.85
C HIS A 425 36.31 33.40 2.30
N ASP A 426 35.73 34.37 3.01
CA ASP A 426 35.18 34.18 4.35
C ASP A 426 33.71 34.63 4.44
N GLY A 427 33.02 34.22 5.51
CA GLY A 427 31.66 34.66 5.81
C GLY A 427 30.70 34.54 4.63
N ALA A 428 30.09 35.66 4.26
CA ALA A 428 29.09 35.73 3.18
C ALA A 428 29.69 35.49 1.78
N GLU A 429 30.97 35.80 1.56
CA GLU A 429 31.63 35.59 0.27
C GLU A 429 31.80 34.10 -0.04
N LEU A 430 32.09 33.29 0.98
CA LEU A 430 32.19 31.85 0.83
C LEU A 430 30.84 31.23 0.45
N SER A 431 29.75 31.67 1.08
CA SER A 431 28.40 31.22 0.74
C SER A 431 27.99 31.63 -0.67
N GLU A 432 28.38 32.82 -1.13
CA GLU A 432 28.11 33.29 -2.50
C GLU A 432 28.91 32.50 -3.55
N TRP A 433 30.20 32.25 -3.29
CA TRP A 433 31.03 31.37 -4.11
C TRP A 433 30.44 29.96 -4.21
N ALA A 434 30.03 29.38 -3.07
CA ALA A 434 29.44 28.05 -3.02
C ALA A 434 28.12 27.97 -3.82
N LYS A 435 27.27 29.00 -3.76
CA LYS A 435 26.07 29.10 -4.60
C LYS A 435 26.40 29.15 -6.08
N GLN A 436 27.41 29.91 -6.48
CA GLN A 436 27.83 29.98 -7.88
C GLN A 436 28.43 28.66 -8.38
N ARG A 437 29.20 27.97 -7.52
CA ARG A 437 29.91 26.74 -7.88
C ARG A 437 29.05 25.49 -7.86
N PHE A 438 28.21 25.32 -6.83
CA PHE A 438 27.43 24.10 -6.58
C PHE A 438 25.93 24.26 -6.86
N GLY A 439 25.44 25.49 -7.05
CA GLY A 439 24.10 25.79 -7.55
C GLY A 439 22.99 25.02 -6.85
N ILE A 440 22.32 24.14 -7.60
CA ILE A 440 21.14 23.36 -7.19
C ILE A 440 21.40 22.53 -5.91
N VAL A 441 22.64 22.08 -5.67
CA VAL A 441 22.96 21.25 -4.51
C VAL A 441 22.92 22.03 -3.18
N MET A 442 23.14 23.35 -3.24
CA MET A 442 23.11 24.22 -2.07
C MET A 442 21.71 24.38 -1.47
N GLU A 443 20.64 24.10 -2.25
CA GLU A 443 19.27 24.11 -1.73
C GLU A 443 19.06 22.98 -0.71
N THR A 444 19.73 21.84 -0.91
CA THR A 444 19.65 20.68 -0.03
C THR A 444 20.61 20.80 1.16
N TYR A 445 21.80 21.38 0.95
CA TYR A 445 22.85 21.49 1.95
C TYR A 445 23.40 22.93 2.02
N PRO A 446 22.75 23.84 2.78
CA PRO A 446 23.22 25.21 2.90
C PRO A 446 24.55 25.27 3.65
N VAL A 447 25.54 25.95 3.06
CA VAL A 447 26.86 26.15 3.68
C VAL A 447 26.80 27.35 4.61
N GLU A 448 26.91 27.08 5.91
CA GLU A 448 27.09 28.11 6.93
C GLU A 448 28.58 28.34 7.21
N PRO A 449 29.03 29.61 7.38
CA PRO A 449 30.41 29.90 7.74
C PRO A 449 30.74 29.34 9.13
N GLY A 450 31.77 28.53 9.25
CA GLY A 450 32.14 27.90 10.52
C GLY A 450 33.11 26.73 10.37
N PRO A 451 33.42 26.01 11.47
CA PRO A 451 34.34 24.88 11.46
C PRO A 451 33.85 23.72 10.57
N GLU A 452 32.55 23.60 10.34
CA GLU A 452 31.93 22.55 9.53
C GLU A 452 31.84 22.91 8.04
N ALA A 453 32.14 24.17 7.65
CA ALA A 453 31.97 24.64 6.28
C ALA A 453 32.71 23.78 5.25
N ARG A 454 33.92 23.32 5.59
CA ARG A 454 34.71 22.42 4.74
C ARG A 454 33.98 21.11 4.44
N GLU A 455 33.36 20.52 5.45
CA GLU A 455 32.64 19.24 5.30
C GLU A 455 31.35 19.42 4.50
N THR A 456 30.61 20.51 4.74
CA THR A 456 29.42 20.83 3.95
C THR A 456 29.77 21.09 2.47
N LEU A 457 30.88 21.79 2.21
CA LEU A 457 31.37 22.03 0.85
C LEU A 457 31.79 20.72 0.16
N LYS A 458 32.47 19.82 0.87
CA LYS A 458 32.80 18.48 0.37
C LYS A 458 31.56 17.69 0.02
N ARG A 459 30.54 17.74 0.86
CA ARG A 459 29.25 17.10 0.60
C ARG A 459 28.56 17.69 -0.64
N CYS A 460 28.53 19.01 -0.77
CA CYS A 460 27.97 19.68 -1.96
C CYS A 460 28.71 19.29 -3.24
N ALA A 461 30.03 19.28 -3.18
CA ALA A 461 30.90 18.86 -4.26
C ALA A 461 30.65 17.40 -4.67
N TYR A 462 30.59 16.50 -3.70
CA TYR A 462 30.31 15.09 -3.91
C TYR A 462 28.94 14.89 -4.59
N GLU A 463 27.89 15.51 -4.05
CA GLU A 463 26.52 15.44 -4.61
C GLU A 463 26.42 16.05 -6.01
N MET A 464 27.18 17.10 -6.30
CA MET A 464 27.28 17.65 -7.66
C MET A 464 27.92 16.64 -8.63
N CYS A 465 28.99 15.97 -8.23
CA CYS A 465 29.67 14.97 -9.05
C CYS A 465 28.77 13.75 -9.37
N ARG A 466 27.97 13.30 -8.40
CA ARG A 466 27.02 12.18 -8.58
C ARG A 466 25.60 12.60 -8.96
N TYR A 467 25.36 13.88 -9.26
CA TYR A 467 24.01 14.45 -9.38
C TYR A 467 23.04 13.61 -10.23
N GLU A 468 23.48 13.17 -11.42
CA GLU A 468 22.66 12.37 -12.33
C GLU A 468 22.30 11.00 -11.72
N LEU A 469 23.20 10.38 -10.95
CA LEU A 469 22.90 9.17 -10.19
C LEU A 469 21.90 9.46 -9.06
N THR A 470 22.09 10.56 -8.33
CA THR A 470 21.13 11.00 -7.29
C THR A 470 19.73 11.25 -7.86
N GLN A 471 19.62 11.76 -9.10
CA GLN A 471 18.32 11.89 -9.78
C GLN A 471 17.71 10.54 -10.15
N LEU A 472 18.53 9.57 -10.60
CA LEU A 472 18.07 8.20 -10.85
C LEU A 472 17.58 7.54 -9.55
N GLU A 473 18.35 7.64 -8.47
CA GLU A 473 18.02 7.14 -7.14
C GLU A 473 16.67 7.71 -6.69
N ARG A 474 16.52 9.04 -6.76
CA ARG A 474 15.29 9.73 -6.41
C ARG A 474 14.11 9.24 -7.25
N MET A 475 14.29 9.10 -8.56
CA MET A 475 13.25 8.61 -9.47
C MET A 475 12.80 7.19 -9.07
N VAL A 476 13.74 6.26 -8.93
CA VAL A 476 13.48 4.86 -8.56
C VAL A 476 12.78 4.78 -7.21
N MET A 477 13.26 5.54 -6.22
CA MET A 477 12.67 5.58 -4.89
C MET A 477 11.24 6.11 -4.92
N ILE A 478 10.99 7.28 -5.52
CA ILE A 478 9.64 7.88 -5.58
C ILE A 478 8.67 6.96 -6.33
N SER A 479 9.05 6.46 -7.51
CA SER A 479 8.16 5.61 -8.31
C SER A 479 7.79 4.33 -7.56
N THR A 480 8.75 3.74 -6.84
CA THR A 480 8.53 2.52 -6.05
C THR A 480 7.67 2.79 -4.83
N LEU A 481 8.03 3.82 -4.05
CA LEU A 481 7.31 4.23 -2.84
C LEU A 481 5.85 4.53 -3.15
N ASP A 482 5.56 5.36 -4.16
CA ASP A 482 4.20 5.78 -4.48
C ASP A 482 3.34 4.61 -4.99
N GLY A 483 3.92 3.71 -5.79
CA GLY A 483 3.24 2.50 -6.26
C GLY A 483 2.88 1.57 -5.09
N VAL A 484 3.86 1.21 -4.27
CA VAL A 484 3.70 0.27 -3.17
C VAL A 484 2.79 0.81 -2.06
N TRP A 485 2.86 2.12 -1.76
CA TRP A 485 1.98 2.76 -0.78
C TRP A 485 0.52 2.80 -1.23
N LYS A 486 0.29 3.04 -2.52
CA LYS A 486 -1.07 3.00 -3.09
C LYS A 486 -1.69 1.62 -2.93
N ASP A 487 -0.93 0.57 -3.23
CA ASP A 487 -1.38 -0.82 -3.08
C ASP A 487 -1.66 -1.15 -1.61
N HIS A 488 -0.83 -0.66 -0.69
CA HIS A 488 -1.05 -0.82 0.75
C HIS A 488 -2.29 -0.10 1.26
N MET A 489 -2.55 1.14 0.83
CA MET A 489 -3.78 1.85 1.19
C MET A 489 -5.04 1.09 0.74
N TYR A 490 -4.98 0.47 -0.45
CA TYR A 490 -6.06 -0.38 -0.93
C TYR A 490 -6.25 -1.63 -0.06
N SER A 491 -5.16 -2.32 0.27
CA SER A 491 -5.19 -3.48 1.18
C SER A 491 -5.73 -3.13 2.57
N MET A 492 -5.37 -1.95 3.11
CA MET A 492 -5.86 -1.47 4.40
C MET A 492 -7.35 -1.11 4.39
N ASP A 493 -7.88 -0.63 3.26
CA ASP A 493 -9.32 -0.41 3.09
C ASP A 493 -10.10 -1.73 3.03
N LEU A 494 -9.60 -2.71 2.27
CA LEU A 494 -10.18 -4.06 2.25
C LEU A 494 -10.14 -4.72 3.64
N LEU A 495 -9.02 -4.61 4.34
CA LEU A 495 -8.88 -5.11 5.71
C LEU A 495 -9.91 -4.47 6.63
N ARG A 496 -10.05 -3.14 6.59
CA ARG A 496 -11.01 -2.41 7.41
C ARG A 496 -12.45 -2.85 7.15
N ASN A 497 -12.81 -3.10 5.88
CA ASN A 497 -14.16 -3.51 5.51
C ASN A 497 -14.46 -4.98 5.87
N SER A 498 -13.44 -5.84 5.94
CA SER A 498 -13.58 -7.27 6.24
C SER A 498 -13.43 -7.60 7.73
N ILE A 499 -12.68 -6.81 8.50
CA ILE A 499 -12.32 -7.14 9.89
C ILE A 499 -13.53 -7.24 10.84
N GLY A 500 -14.61 -6.55 10.53
CA GLY A 500 -15.86 -6.62 11.29
C GLY A 500 -16.44 -8.04 11.37
N LEU A 501 -16.15 -8.90 10.39
CA LEU A 501 -16.57 -10.30 10.39
C LEU A 501 -15.75 -11.17 11.35
N ARG A 502 -14.54 -10.76 11.74
CA ARG A 502 -13.74 -11.50 12.73
C ARG A 502 -14.29 -11.39 14.15
N GLY A 503 -15.15 -10.39 14.41
CA GLY A 503 -15.87 -10.26 15.68
C GLY A 503 -16.83 -11.42 15.97
N TYR A 504 -17.22 -12.22 14.97
CA TYR A 504 -18.01 -13.44 15.16
C TYR A 504 -17.21 -14.56 15.84
N ALA A 505 -15.87 -14.51 15.81
CA ALA A 505 -14.99 -15.50 16.41
C ALA A 505 -14.50 -15.10 17.82
N GLU A 506 -15.24 -14.23 18.53
CA GLU A 506 -14.92 -13.73 19.87
C GLU A 506 -13.55 -13.01 20.00
N ARG A 507 -12.93 -12.66 18.87
CA ARG A 507 -11.71 -11.83 18.85
C ARG A 507 -12.06 -10.37 18.70
N ASP A 508 -11.33 -9.49 19.40
CA ASP A 508 -11.49 -8.05 19.25
C ASP A 508 -11.05 -7.61 17.82
N PRO A 509 -11.98 -7.14 16.96
CA PRO A 509 -11.67 -6.73 15.60
C PRO A 509 -10.59 -5.64 15.53
N LYS A 510 -10.50 -4.78 16.55
CA LYS A 510 -9.51 -3.71 16.59
C LYS A 510 -8.10 -4.24 16.80
N ILE A 511 -7.94 -5.20 17.71
CA ILE A 511 -6.63 -5.82 17.97
C ILE A 511 -6.17 -6.56 16.71
N GLU A 512 -7.09 -7.30 16.09
CA GLU A 512 -6.83 -8.01 14.84
C GLU A 512 -6.50 -7.04 13.69
N TYR A 513 -7.23 -5.92 13.55
CA TYR A 513 -6.93 -4.87 12.57
C TYR A 513 -5.52 -4.30 12.76
N LYS A 514 -5.14 -4.02 14.01
CA LYS A 514 -3.82 -3.49 14.33
C LYS A 514 -2.73 -4.51 14.01
N ARG A 515 -2.91 -5.78 14.41
CA ARG A 515 -1.94 -6.86 14.17
C ARG A 515 -1.74 -7.08 12.68
N GLU A 516 -2.83 -7.27 11.95
CA GLU A 516 -2.80 -7.53 10.52
C GLU A 516 -2.34 -6.30 9.73
N GLY A 517 -2.80 -5.11 10.09
CA GLY A 517 -2.34 -3.88 9.47
C GLY A 517 -0.84 -3.63 9.67
N THR A 518 -0.28 -4.01 10.83
CA THR A 518 1.17 -3.94 11.08
C THR A 518 1.94 -4.97 10.24
N ARG A 519 1.42 -6.20 10.13
CA ARG A 519 1.99 -7.24 9.27
C ARG A 519 2.07 -6.76 7.80
N LEU A 520 0.94 -6.28 7.26
CA LEU A 520 0.87 -5.73 5.89
C LEU A 520 1.82 -4.55 5.69
N PHE A 521 1.94 -3.66 6.69
CA PHE A 521 2.86 -2.53 6.60
C PHE A 521 4.33 -2.96 6.57
N ASN A 522 4.73 -3.95 7.36
CA ASN A 522 6.10 -4.47 7.34
C ASN A 522 6.41 -5.19 6.03
N GLU A 523 5.46 -5.96 5.50
CA GLU A 523 5.57 -6.59 4.17
C GLU A 523 5.69 -5.55 3.05
N MET A 524 4.92 -4.47 3.15
CA MET A 524 4.99 -3.33 2.24
C MET A 524 6.37 -2.68 2.28
N LEU A 525 6.94 -2.44 3.46
CA LEU A 525 8.31 -1.91 3.59
C LEU A 525 9.36 -2.87 3.03
N ALA A 526 9.24 -4.18 3.28
CA ALA A 526 10.14 -5.18 2.69
C ALA A 526 10.09 -5.16 1.16
N ASN A 527 8.89 -5.08 0.58
CA ASN A 527 8.69 -4.96 -0.87
C ASN A 527 9.31 -3.67 -1.44
N VAL A 528 9.24 -2.55 -0.71
CA VAL A 528 9.97 -1.33 -1.09
C VAL A 528 11.47 -1.61 -1.18
N ARG A 529 12.08 -2.21 -0.14
CA ARG A 529 13.52 -2.53 -0.15
C ARG A 529 13.89 -3.43 -1.33
N ASP A 530 13.13 -4.48 -1.56
CA ASP A 530 13.40 -5.44 -2.63
C ASP A 530 13.32 -4.78 -4.01
N ARG A 531 12.25 -4.03 -4.29
CA ARG A 531 12.10 -3.35 -5.58
C ARG A 531 13.15 -2.28 -5.81
N VAL A 532 13.50 -1.50 -4.78
CA VAL A 532 14.55 -0.48 -4.90
C VAL A 532 15.89 -1.13 -5.22
N THR A 533 16.28 -2.16 -4.46
CA THR A 533 17.57 -2.84 -4.63
C THR A 533 17.67 -3.59 -5.96
N ASP A 534 16.56 -4.15 -6.47
CA ASP A 534 16.51 -4.77 -7.80
C ASP A 534 16.75 -3.76 -8.95
N LEU A 535 16.31 -2.52 -8.77
CA LEU A 535 16.34 -1.49 -9.81
C LEU A 535 17.60 -0.63 -9.77
N ILE A 536 18.15 -0.34 -8.59
CA ILE A 536 19.16 0.72 -8.43
C ILE A 536 20.46 0.45 -9.21
N PHE A 537 20.85 -0.81 -9.37
CA PHE A 537 22.02 -1.22 -10.16
C PHE A 537 21.72 -1.42 -11.65
N LYS A 538 20.45 -1.57 -12.05
CA LYS A 538 20.09 -1.99 -13.42
C LYS A 538 19.47 -0.88 -14.26
N VAL A 539 18.67 0.00 -13.65
CA VAL A 539 17.95 1.06 -14.35
C VAL A 539 18.93 2.12 -14.86
N ARG A 540 18.59 2.72 -15.99
CA ARG A 540 19.22 3.95 -16.50
C ARG A 540 18.13 4.99 -16.71
N LEU A 541 18.47 6.27 -16.54
CA LEU A 541 17.60 7.37 -16.89
C LEU A 541 17.43 7.35 -18.40
N SER A 542 16.31 6.79 -18.87
CA SER A 542 15.87 7.03 -20.23
C SER A 542 15.28 8.42 -20.27
N ALA A 543 15.89 9.34 -21.02
CA ALA A 543 15.10 10.44 -21.51
C ALA A 543 14.21 9.86 -22.63
N ALA A 544 12.91 10.11 -22.58
CA ALA A 544 11.98 9.80 -23.65
C ALA A 544 10.74 10.68 -23.44
N PRO A 545 10.30 11.44 -24.45
CA PRO A 545 8.91 11.90 -24.47
C PRO A 545 8.06 10.68 -24.84
N GLY A 546 7.43 10.06 -23.83
CA GLY A 546 6.40 9.03 -24.02
C GLY A 546 6.84 7.57 -23.89
N ALA A 547 7.89 7.25 -23.11
CA ALA A 547 8.13 5.86 -22.74
C ALA A 547 7.00 5.38 -21.80
N GLU A 548 6.14 4.50 -22.31
CA GLU A 548 5.46 3.53 -21.45
C GLU A 548 6.52 2.89 -20.56
N ALA A 549 6.26 2.84 -19.25
CA ALA A 549 7.04 2.05 -18.32
C ALA A 549 7.29 0.67 -18.95
N PRO A 550 8.47 0.05 -18.76
CA PRO A 550 8.65 -1.33 -19.17
C PRO A 550 7.45 -2.10 -18.62
N ALA A 551 6.67 -2.74 -19.52
CA ALA A 551 5.54 -3.55 -19.11
C ALA A 551 6.01 -4.40 -17.94
N PRO A 552 5.27 -4.42 -16.81
CA PRO A 552 5.75 -5.04 -15.59
C PRO A 552 6.28 -6.41 -15.97
N THR A 553 7.58 -6.63 -15.77
CA THR A 553 8.16 -7.96 -15.88
C THR A 553 7.27 -8.83 -15.04
N ARG A 554 6.53 -9.73 -15.70
CA ARG A 554 5.62 -10.65 -15.02
C ARG A 554 6.52 -11.39 -14.04
N MET A 555 6.42 -11.03 -12.76
CA MET A 555 7.21 -11.71 -11.74
C MET A 555 6.92 -13.21 -11.91
N PRO A 556 7.93 -14.09 -11.95
CA PRO A 556 7.65 -15.51 -11.83
C PRO A 556 6.83 -15.69 -10.56
N GLN A 557 5.67 -16.35 -10.66
CA GLN A 557 4.72 -16.59 -9.56
C GLN A 557 5.27 -17.52 -8.46
N ASN A 558 6.59 -17.62 -8.32
CA ASN A 558 7.27 -18.51 -7.40
C ASN A 558 8.07 -17.68 -6.40
N MET A 559 7.40 -16.81 -5.63
CA MET A 559 7.87 -16.48 -4.29
C MET A 559 6.98 -17.21 -3.31
N THR A 560 7.65 -18.08 -2.56
CA THR A 560 7.15 -19.00 -1.57
C THR A 560 6.13 -18.35 -0.65
N GLU A 561 5.00 -19.04 -0.50
CA GLU A 561 4.04 -18.84 0.57
C GLU A 561 4.79 -18.86 1.91
N SER A 562 4.99 -17.68 2.50
CA SER A 562 5.19 -17.60 3.93
C SER A 562 3.87 -18.05 4.55
N ARG A 563 3.82 -19.31 5.02
CA ARG A 563 2.72 -19.87 5.81
C ARG A 563 2.55 -19.06 7.09
N ALA A 564 1.77 -17.99 7.00
CA ALA A 564 1.11 -17.38 8.13
C ALA A 564 -0.30 -17.98 8.22
N ASP A 565 -0.54 -18.78 9.27
CA ASP A 565 -1.83 -19.25 9.78
C ASP A 565 -2.97 -19.41 8.73
N THR A 566 -3.00 -20.59 8.10
CA THR A 566 -3.95 -21.01 7.04
C THR A 566 -5.43 -21.04 7.47
N THR A 567 -5.77 -20.86 8.74
CA THR A 567 -7.16 -20.92 9.22
C THR A 567 -7.96 -19.64 8.93
N ALA A 568 -7.32 -18.47 8.99
CA ALA A 568 -8.01 -17.19 8.77
C ALA A 568 -8.17 -16.84 7.28
N ALA A 569 -7.20 -17.20 6.44
CA ALA A 569 -7.25 -16.98 4.99
C ALA A 569 -8.24 -17.94 4.31
N SER A 570 -8.32 -19.20 4.77
CA SER A 570 -9.31 -20.18 4.28
C SER A 570 -10.74 -19.71 4.59
N ALA A 571 -11.00 -19.24 5.82
CA ALA A 571 -12.33 -18.74 6.20
C ALA A 571 -12.77 -17.50 5.40
N ILE A 572 -11.82 -16.64 4.98
CA ILE A 572 -12.10 -15.47 4.13
C ILE A 572 -12.37 -15.90 2.69
N ALA A 573 -11.62 -16.88 2.16
CA ALA A 573 -11.83 -17.44 0.84
C ALA A 573 -13.15 -18.22 0.74
N GLU A 574 -13.52 -18.95 1.80
CA GLU A 574 -14.75 -19.72 1.92
C GLU A 574 -15.96 -18.80 2.07
N ALA A 575 -15.88 -17.75 2.90
CA ALA A 575 -16.92 -16.71 2.99
C ALA A 575 -17.07 -15.89 1.69
N ALA A 576 -16.02 -15.75 0.90
CA ALA A 576 -16.08 -15.13 -0.43
C ALA A 576 -16.74 -16.04 -1.47
N ARG A 577 -16.47 -17.35 -1.44
CA ARG A 577 -17.15 -18.36 -2.27
C ARG A 577 -18.63 -18.48 -1.90
N ASP A 578 -18.97 -18.49 -0.61
CA ASP A 578 -20.36 -18.52 -0.13
C ASP A 578 -21.13 -17.26 -0.53
N ARG A 579 -20.48 -16.09 -0.56
CA ARG A 579 -21.09 -14.86 -1.11
C ARG A 579 -21.29 -14.95 -2.63
N GLN A 580 -20.35 -15.54 -3.35
CA GLN A 580 -20.47 -15.72 -4.80
C GLN A 580 -21.57 -16.73 -5.15
N ALA A 581 -21.70 -17.80 -4.36
CA ALA A 581 -22.77 -18.80 -4.48
C ALA A 581 -24.13 -18.22 -4.06
N ALA A 582 -24.19 -17.39 -3.02
CA ALA A 582 -25.41 -16.68 -2.61
C ALA A 582 -25.83 -15.56 -3.60
N MET A 583 -24.90 -14.99 -4.37
CA MET A 583 -25.20 -14.07 -5.48
C MET A 583 -25.63 -14.81 -6.76
N GLN A 584 -25.30 -16.10 -6.91
CA GLN A 584 -25.74 -16.93 -8.04
C GLN A 584 -27.10 -17.60 -7.81
N SER A 585 -27.57 -17.72 -6.56
CA SER A 585 -28.87 -18.32 -6.23
C SER A 585 -30.06 -17.35 -6.35
N GLN A 586 -29.83 -16.08 -6.72
CA GLN A 586 -30.89 -15.16 -7.15
C GLN A 586 -30.94 -15.08 -8.67
N GLY A 587 -31.83 -15.91 -9.24
CA GLY A 587 -32.48 -15.80 -10.55
C GLY A 587 -31.77 -15.07 -11.69
N GLU A 588 -31.47 -15.83 -12.75
CA GLU A 588 -31.07 -15.33 -14.07
C GLU A 588 -32.00 -14.22 -14.60
N GLY A 589 -31.60 -12.97 -14.42
CA GLY A 589 -32.13 -11.80 -15.10
C GLY A 589 -31.20 -11.39 -16.23
N ALA A 590 -31.71 -11.42 -17.47
CA ALA A 590 -31.00 -11.17 -18.72
C ALA A 590 -29.94 -10.04 -18.67
N LYS A 591 -28.76 -10.31 -19.23
CA LYS A 591 -27.70 -9.32 -19.50
C LYS A 591 -28.31 -8.06 -20.14
N PRO A 592 -28.12 -6.85 -19.58
CA PRO A 592 -28.68 -5.64 -20.17
C PRO A 592 -27.98 -5.37 -21.50
N LYS A 593 -28.71 -5.49 -22.61
CA LYS A 593 -28.27 -5.00 -23.92
C LYS A 593 -28.21 -3.46 -23.84
N THR A 594 -27.05 -2.90 -24.10
CA THR A 594 -26.84 -1.46 -24.22
C THR A 594 -27.71 -0.92 -25.36
N ILE A 595 -28.80 -0.22 -25.02
CA ILE A 595 -29.66 0.45 -26.00
C ILE A 595 -28.91 1.69 -26.53
N ARG A 596 -28.42 1.62 -27.78
CA ARG A 596 -28.05 2.83 -28.54
C ARG A 596 -29.35 3.53 -28.95
N ARG A 597 -29.49 4.81 -28.59
CA ARG A 597 -30.62 5.64 -29.06
C ARG A 597 -30.35 6.07 -30.50
N ASP A 598 -31.33 5.86 -31.38
CA ASP A 598 -31.28 6.34 -32.76
C ASP A 598 -31.54 7.85 -32.87
N GLU A 599 -32.06 8.49 -31.82
CA GLU A 599 -32.35 9.93 -31.80
C GLU A 599 -31.58 10.69 -30.71
N PRO A 600 -31.14 11.94 -31.00
CA PRO A 600 -30.39 12.76 -30.05
C PRO A 600 -31.23 13.11 -28.82
N LYS A 601 -30.60 13.08 -27.65
CA LYS A 601 -31.25 13.37 -26.36
C LYS A 601 -31.72 14.83 -26.32
N VAL A 602 -33.04 15.03 -26.32
CA VAL A 602 -33.67 16.36 -26.20
C VAL A 602 -33.16 17.08 -24.95
N GLY A 603 -32.53 18.23 -25.15
CA GLY A 603 -31.96 19.06 -24.12
C GLY A 603 -33.04 19.76 -23.29
N ARG A 604 -32.71 20.09 -22.03
CA ARG A 604 -33.64 20.68 -21.06
C ARG A 604 -34.29 22.00 -21.54
N ASN A 605 -33.64 22.72 -22.46
CA ASN A 605 -34.13 23.99 -23.02
C ASN A 605 -34.67 23.88 -24.45
N ASP A 606 -34.65 22.69 -25.06
CA ASP A 606 -35.11 22.47 -26.44
C ASP A 606 -36.64 22.44 -26.52
N PRO A 607 -37.23 22.65 -27.72
CA PRO A 607 -38.66 22.50 -27.94
C PRO A 607 -39.12 21.12 -27.49
N CYS A 608 -40.21 21.06 -26.73
CA CYS A 608 -40.72 19.79 -26.23
C CYS A 608 -41.28 18.96 -27.39
N PRO A 609 -40.88 17.68 -27.54
CA PRO A 609 -41.24 16.86 -28.70
C PRO A 609 -42.74 16.53 -28.81
N CYS A 610 -43.55 16.88 -27.81
CA CYS A 610 -45.02 16.77 -27.87
C CYS A 610 -45.70 17.83 -28.75
N GLY A 611 -44.93 18.72 -29.40
CA GLY A 611 -45.49 19.77 -30.29
C GLY A 611 -46.15 20.95 -29.56
N SER A 612 -46.04 21.03 -28.23
CA SER A 612 -46.72 22.06 -27.42
C SER A 612 -46.16 23.49 -27.54
N GLY A 613 -45.09 23.69 -28.32
CA GLY A 613 -44.39 24.98 -28.47
C GLY A 613 -43.61 25.45 -27.23
N LYS A 614 -43.64 24.70 -26.11
CA LYS A 614 -42.93 25.03 -24.87
C LYS A 614 -41.57 24.32 -24.77
N LYS A 615 -40.61 24.89 -24.01
CA LYS A 615 -39.31 24.23 -23.72
C LYS A 615 -39.51 22.98 -22.84
N TYR A 616 -38.72 21.94 -23.05
CA TYR A 616 -38.86 20.63 -22.38
C TYR A 616 -39.02 20.75 -20.86
N LYS A 617 -38.17 21.54 -20.17
CA LYS A 617 -38.26 21.77 -18.70
C LYS A 617 -39.57 22.38 -18.18
N GLN A 618 -40.35 23.02 -19.05
CA GLN A 618 -41.61 23.67 -18.71
C GLN A 618 -42.83 22.83 -19.12
N CYS A 619 -42.58 21.65 -19.69
CA CYS A 619 -43.59 20.68 -20.10
C CYS A 619 -43.24 19.31 -19.49
N HIS A 620 -42.83 18.33 -20.30
CA HIS A 620 -42.54 16.96 -19.85
C HIS A 620 -41.31 16.84 -18.92
N GLY A 621 -40.44 17.85 -18.89
CA GLY A 621 -39.31 17.94 -17.96
C GLY A 621 -39.63 18.68 -16.66
N LYS A 622 -40.91 18.96 -16.37
CA LYS A 622 -41.33 19.67 -15.15
C LYS A 622 -41.54 18.64 -14.03
N THR A 623 -40.54 18.43 -13.20
CA THR A 623 -40.70 17.72 -11.92
C THR A 623 -41.58 18.55 -11.01
N GLY A 624 -42.76 18.01 -10.66
CA GLY A 624 -43.65 18.57 -9.66
C GLY A 624 -43.02 18.59 -8.28
#